data_AF-B7PRN1-F1
#
_entry.id   AF-B7PRN1-F1
#
_cell.length_a   1.000
_cell.length_b   1.000
_cell.length_c   1.000
_cell.angle_alpha   90.00
_cell.angle_beta   90.00
_cell.angle_gamma   90.00
#
_symmetry.space_group_name_H-M   'P 1'
#
loop_
_entity.id
_entity.type
_entity.pdbx_description
1 polymer ?
#
loop_
_entity_poly.entity_id
_entity_poly.type
_entity_poly.pdbx_seq_one_letter_code
_entity_poly.pdbx_strand_id
1 'polypeptide(L)' 'MLEASPDELVWDEDIQEYGLVEVKTVSRAIDAHLTTFAEVMDRGFVKFIHADKSVDKKHKHYHQVTGQLALTGLE' A
#
# COMPACT_ATOMS: atom_id res chain seq x y z
N MET A 1 12.20 12.57 -16.24
CA MET A 1 12.82 12.07 -14.99
C MET A 1 11.71 11.42 -14.19
N LEU A 2 11.91 10.19 -13.72
CA LEU A 2 10.94 9.50 -12.85
C LEU A 2 11.44 9.63 -11.42
N GLU A 3 10.55 9.98 -10.51
CA GLU A 3 10.83 10.17 -9.10
C GLU A 3 9.72 9.49 -8.30
N ALA A 4 10.05 9.08 -7.07
CA ALA A 4 9.09 8.55 -6.14
C ALA A 4 9.44 8.97 -4.70
N SER A 5 8.41 9.14 -3.89
CA SER A 5 8.52 9.38 -2.45
C SER A 5 7.65 8.32 -1.79
N PRO A 6 8.23 7.22 -1.30
CA PRO A 6 7.53 6.30 -0.41
C PRO A 6 7.08 7.06 0.84
N ASP A 7 6.03 6.57 1.51
CA ASP A 7 5.63 7.15 2.79
C ASP A 7 6.72 6.93 3.85
N GLU A 8 7.34 5.74 3.87
CA GLU A 8 8.48 5.45 4.75
C GLU A 8 9.39 4.33 4.19
N LEU A 9 10.66 4.38 4.59
CA LEU A 9 11.61 3.28 4.46
C LEU A 9 11.99 2.82 5.86
N VAL A 10 11.77 1.55 6.16
CA VAL A 10 11.97 0.99 7.50
C VAL A 10 13.12 0.01 7.46
N TRP A 11 14.07 0.16 8.37
CA TRP A 11 15.13 -0.84 8.56
C TRP A 11 14.61 -1.99 9.41
N ASP A 12 14.63 -3.20 8.87
CA ASP A 12 14.31 -4.41 9.61
C ASP A 12 15.60 -4.98 10.23
N GLU A 13 15.73 -4.88 11.55
CA GLU A 13 16.90 -5.37 12.28
C GLU A 13 16.99 -6.91 12.30
N ASP A 14 15.88 -7.63 12.13
CA ASP A 14 15.89 -9.09 12.19
C ASP A 14 16.47 -9.71 10.91
N ILE A 15 16.22 -9.10 9.75
CA ILE A 15 16.72 -9.55 8.45
C ILE A 15 17.82 -8.64 7.85
N GLN A 16 18.14 -7.53 8.50
CA GLN A 16 19.17 -6.57 8.09
C GLN A 16 18.93 -5.99 6.68
N GLU A 17 17.67 -5.67 6.36
CA GLU A 17 17.24 -5.12 5.06
C GLU A 17 16.27 -3.95 5.24
N TYR A 18 16.22 -3.07 4.24
CA TYR A 18 15.21 -2.00 4.21
C TYR A 18 13.91 -2.51 3.58
N GLY A 19 12.80 -2.31 4.27
CA GLY A 19 11.45 -2.47 3.74
C GLY A 19 10.86 -1.13 3.29
N LEU A 20 9.95 -1.19 2.32
CA LEU A 20 9.19 -0.04 1.85
C LEU A 20 7.77 -0.06 2.43
N VAL A 21 7.34 1.08 2.98
CA VAL A 21 5.98 1.25 3.51
C VAL A 21 5.23 2.28 2.68
N GLU A 22 4.00 1.91 2.29
CA GLU A 22 3.05 2.78 1.61
C GLU A 22 1.68 2.64 2.28
N VAL A 23 1.19 3.71 2.89
CA VAL A 23 -0.07 3.77 3.64
C VAL A 23 -1.15 4.36 2.76
N LYS A 24 -2.20 3.57 2.50
CA LYS A 24 -3.38 4.02 1.74
C LYS A 24 -4.51 4.36 2.69
N THR A 25 -4.65 5.65 2.99
CA THR A 25 -5.80 6.17 3.72
C THR A 25 -7.01 6.27 2.80
N VAL A 26 -8.12 5.66 3.22
CA VAL A 26 -9.38 5.77 2.50
C VAL A 26 -10.09 7.04 2.99
N SER A 27 -9.81 8.19 2.39
CA SER A 27 -10.41 9.49 2.80
C SER A 27 -11.95 9.42 2.87
N ARG A 28 -12.59 8.74 1.92
CA ARG A 28 -14.04 8.50 1.92
C ARG A 28 -14.55 7.64 3.08
N ALA A 29 -13.69 6.83 3.70
CA ALA A 29 -14.02 6.06 4.89
C ALA A 29 -13.95 6.93 6.15
N ILE A 30 -12.98 7.85 6.21
CA ILE A 30 -12.89 8.88 7.27
C ILE A 30 -14.11 9.79 7.21
N ASP A 31 -14.48 10.28 6.03
CA ASP A 31 -15.69 11.09 5.82
C ASP A 31 -16.99 10.34 6.16
N ALA A 32 -16.94 9.00 6.14
CA ALA A 32 -18.05 8.12 6.47
C ALA A 32 -18.02 7.60 7.92
N HIS A 33 -17.08 8.10 8.75
CA HIS A 33 -16.86 7.65 10.13
C HIS A 33 -16.66 6.14 10.29
N LEU A 34 -16.08 5.47 9.29
CA LEU A 34 -15.73 4.06 9.40
C LEU A 34 -14.45 3.95 10.23
N THR A 35 -14.51 3.21 11.33
CA THR A 35 -13.43 3.15 12.33
C THR A 35 -12.68 1.82 12.32
N THR A 36 -13.22 0.82 11.65
CA THR A 36 -12.64 -0.52 11.58
C THR A 36 -12.31 -0.92 10.14
N PHE A 37 -11.28 -1.75 10.00
CA PHE A 37 -10.90 -2.31 8.70
C PHE A 37 -12.06 -3.07 8.03
N ALA A 38 -12.85 -3.83 8.81
CA ALA A 38 -14.01 -4.56 8.30
C ALA A 38 -15.07 -3.65 7.66
N GLU A 39 -15.37 -2.50 8.26
CA GLU A 39 -16.31 -1.52 7.73
C GLU A 39 -15.83 -0.89 6.42
N VAL A 40 -14.52 -0.61 6.33
CA VAL A 40 -13.90 -0.11 5.09
C VAL A 40 -13.99 -1.18 4.00
N MET A 41 -13.82 -2.45 4.38
CA MET A 41 -13.85 -3.57 3.45
C MET A 41 -15.25 -3.82 2.87
N ASP A 42 -16.27 -3.80 3.72
CA ASP A 42 -17.67 -4.05 3.36
C ASP A 42 -18.24 -3.01 2.38
N ARG A 43 -17.71 -1.77 2.41
CA ARG A 43 -18.06 -0.71 1.44
C ARG A 43 -17.40 -0.82 0.06
N GLY A 44 -16.64 -1.88 -0.22
CA GLY A 44 -16.07 -2.12 -1.55
C GLY A 44 -14.86 -1.26 -1.91
N PHE A 45 -14.17 -0.70 -0.91
CA PHE A 45 -12.90 0.02 -1.09
C PHE A 45 -11.71 -0.92 -1.40
N VAL A 46 -11.95 -2.23 -1.35
CA VAL A 46 -10.95 -3.30 -1.40
C VAL A 46 -10.73 -3.88 -2.78
N LYS A 47 -10.70 -3.04 -3.82
CA LYS A 47 -10.30 -3.55 -5.13
C LYS A 47 -8.79 -3.82 -5.23
N PHE A 48 -7.99 -3.38 -4.25
CA PHE A 48 -6.54 -3.55 -4.29
C PHE A 48 -6.02 -4.86 -3.67
N ILE A 49 -6.59 -5.28 -2.53
CA ILE A 49 -6.21 -6.52 -1.83
C ILE A 49 -7.43 -7.42 -1.79
N HIS A 50 -7.41 -8.52 -2.54
CA HIS A 50 -8.52 -9.46 -2.56
C HIS A 50 -8.69 -10.16 -1.19
N ALA A 51 -9.85 -10.76 -0.95
CA ALA A 51 -10.17 -11.44 0.31
C ALA A 51 -9.22 -12.62 0.63
N ASP A 52 -8.57 -13.20 -0.38
CA ASP A 52 -7.54 -14.22 -0.27
C ASP A 52 -6.13 -13.63 -0.03
N LYS A 53 -6.04 -12.33 0.25
CA LYS A 53 -4.80 -11.55 0.39
C LYS A 53 -3.96 -11.47 -0.89
N SER A 54 -4.52 -11.84 -2.05
CA SER A 54 -3.85 -11.61 -3.33
C SER A 54 -3.93 -10.13 -3.72
N VAL A 55 -2.88 -9.64 -4.40
CA VAL A 55 -2.78 -8.26 -4.85
C VAL A 55 -3.31 -8.14 -6.28
N ASP A 56 -4.21 -7.21 -6.54
CA ASP A 56 -4.63 -6.89 -7.91
C ASP A 56 -3.50 -6.18 -8.65
N LYS A 57 -2.78 -6.92 -9.50
CA LYS A 57 -1.66 -6.41 -10.30
C LYS A 57 -2.06 -5.39 -11.37
N LYS A 58 -3.36 -5.23 -11.66
CA LYS A 58 -3.87 -4.22 -12.59
C LYS A 58 -4.29 -2.93 -11.87
N HIS A 59 -4.25 -2.92 -10.54
CA HIS A 59 -4.62 -1.76 -9.77
C HIS A 59 -3.52 -0.68 -9.81
N LYS A 60 -3.90 0.59 -9.88
CA LYS A 60 -2.94 1.72 -9.96
C LYS A 60 -1.88 1.73 -8.85
N HIS A 61 -2.25 1.29 -7.64
CA HIS A 61 -1.33 1.25 -6.50
C HIS A 61 -0.28 0.15 -6.63
N TYR A 62 -0.57 -0.94 -7.36
CA TYR A 62 0.44 -1.95 -7.66
C TYR A 62 1.59 -1.32 -8.46
N HIS A 63 1.25 -0.65 -9.56
CA HIS A 63 2.25 0.01 -10.41
C HIS A 63 3.01 1.12 -9.68
N GLN A 64 2.33 1.86 -8.79
CA GLN A 64 2.98 2.87 -7.95
C GLN A 64 4.05 2.24 -7.04
N VAL A 65 3.69 1.19 -6.29
CA VAL A 65 4.61 0.51 -5.37
C VAL A 65 5.75 -0.18 -6.12
N THR A 66 5.47 -0.84 -7.25
CA THR A 66 6.53 -1.42 -8.10
C THR A 66 7.52 -0.35 -8.60
N GLY A 67 7.02 0.82 -8.99
CA GLY A 67 7.89 1.93 -9.39
C GLY A 67 8.74 2.47 -8.25
N GLN A 68 8.17 2.58 -7.04
CA GLN A 68 8.88 2.97 -5.84
C GLN A 68 10.02 1.97 -5.51
N LEU A 69 9.71 0.67 -5.45
CA LEU A 69 10.69 -0.40 -5.21
C LEU A 69 11.86 -0.34 -6.21
N ALA A 70 11.55 -0.19 -7.49
CA ALA A 70 12.57 -0.08 -8.55
C ALA A 70 13.47 1.15 -8.40
N LEU A 71 12.93 2.28 -7.92
CA LEU A 71 13.71 3.51 -7.72
C LEU A 71 14.52 3.49 -6.43
N THR A 72 14.06 2.76 -5.40
CA THR A 72 14.79 2.59 -4.13
C THR A 72 15.81 1.44 -4.18
N GLY A 73 15.75 0.58 -5.20
CA GLY A 73 16.58 -0.62 -5.31
C GLY A 73 16.20 -1.72 -4.31
N LEU A 74 14.95 -1.75 -3.87
CA LEU A 74 14.40 -2.74 -2.94
C LEU A 74 13.60 -3.79 -3.72
N GLU A 75 13.53 -5.01 -3.19
CA GLU A 75 12.79 -6.15 -3.79
C GLU A 75 11.57 -6.57 -2.97
#